data_AF-A0A7W4JFF4-F1
#
_entry.id   AF-A0A7W4JFF4-F1
#
_cell.length_a   1.000
_cell.length_b   1.000
_cell.length_c   1.000
_cell.angle_alpha   90.00
_cell.angle_beta   90.00
_cell.angle_gamma   90.00
#
_symmetry.space_group_name_H-M   'P 1'
#
loop_
_entity.id
_entity.type
_entity.pdbx_description
1 polymer ?
#
loop_
_entity_poly.entity_id
_entity_poly.type
_entity_poly.pdbx_seq_one_letter_code
_entity_poly.pdbx_strand_id
1 'polypeptide(L)'
;MLDTTQPLRDPLLWNPDIAPLPRQKRDWSWVTLAAVWMGMVHNVVAYEAAAGLMAVGFSALQCLLIVWTAYCSLFAAMWLNARAGTEWGIPFCVLIRAAFGPRGAVIPVAIRAVVAIFWFSVQSYAASEALDAILASLWPAWNSLHFPAGGTSLGLWLSMALIWGLHALVAAHGMHRIRNFELVAGPLVLIVAGAASLWAIRICHGTGPLFSIPSTVHGADLALRGGAAVTSIIGIWASFAVNIPDLSRFVRSQRDQAIGQLIGLPVTAIIFTPMSILITSATLVTFGKPMWNPVEILTQIHSTPLTLVGGTTIIIAALSVNVAGNIVPAAYDLLSLFPRRLDFDRAGIAVILLGLLAAPWMWFDHPQTVFALLGILSAVLAPITGIMLADYYLVRRQTLDLSQLYTFSGLYAGRHGWRPSALATTALTLLLTLPPTLFPAGTFPGQDAINAVSWFLGIVTGGGLYTALNRSLTARTPDHDA
;
A
#
# COMPACT_ATOMS: atom_id res chain seq x y z
N MET A 1 -24.34 -40.20 5.02
CA MET A 1 -23.17 -40.65 4.26
C MET A 1 -22.19 -39.49 4.20
N LEU A 2 -21.05 -39.61 4.87
CA LEU A 2 -19.95 -38.64 4.79
C LEU A 2 -19.31 -38.79 3.40
N ASP A 3 -19.29 -37.71 2.63
CA ASP A 3 -18.67 -37.69 1.32
C ASP A 3 -17.14 -37.80 1.47
N THR A 4 -16.60 -38.98 1.20
CA THR A 4 -15.19 -39.38 1.37
C THR A 4 -14.26 -38.84 0.28
N THR A 5 -14.68 -37.85 -0.51
CA THR A 5 -13.93 -37.37 -1.68
C THR A 5 -13.20 -36.03 -1.50
N GLN A 6 -13.38 -35.32 -0.38
CA GLN A 6 -12.55 -34.14 -0.13
C GLN A 6 -11.16 -34.55 0.38
N PRO A 7 -10.06 -34.12 -0.28
CA PRO A 7 -8.73 -34.32 0.29
C PRO A 7 -8.69 -33.70 1.69
N LEU A 8 -8.19 -34.47 2.66
CA LEU A 8 -8.00 -34.02 4.04
C LEU A 8 -7.27 -32.67 4.02
N ARG A 9 -7.93 -31.61 4.47
CA ARG A 9 -7.34 -30.27 4.56
C ARG A 9 -6.22 -30.32 5.59
N ASP A 10 -5.03 -29.86 5.21
CA ASP A 10 -3.91 -29.79 6.13
C ASP A 10 -4.18 -28.71 7.19
N PRO A 11 -4.12 -29.03 8.51
CA PRO A 11 -4.38 -28.05 9.58
C PRO A 11 -3.40 -26.87 9.60
N LEU A 12 -2.29 -26.97 8.88
CA LEU A 12 -1.29 -25.90 8.73
C LEU A 12 -1.57 -24.96 7.55
N LEU A 13 -2.48 -25.33 6.65
CA LEU A 13 -2.81 -24.55 5.45
C LEU A 13 -4.22 -23.98 5.52
N TRP A 14 -5.05 -24.44 6.46
CA TRP A 14 -6.45 -24.06 6.58
C TRP A 14 -6.78 -23.53 7.97
N ASN A 15 -7.55 -22.43 8.00
CA ASN A 15 -8.31 -21.96 9.15
C ASN A 15 -9.56 -21.21 8.64
N PRO A 16 -10.57 -20.93 9.50
CA PRO A 16 -11.79 -20.25 9.10
C PRO A 16 -11.60 -18.87 8.46
N ASP A 17 -10.59 -18.10 8.90
CA ASP A 17 -10.36 -16.71 8.47
C ASP A 17 -9.80 -16.60 7.04
N ILE A 18 -9.05 -17.63 6.60
CA ILE A 18 -8.45 -17.71 5.26
C ILE A 18 -9.18 -18.68 4.34
N ALA A 19 -10.28 -19.30 4.79
CA ALA A 19 -11.07 -20.21 3.97
C ALA A 19 -11.74 -19.49 2.78
N PRO A 20 -12.09 -20.22 1.69
CA PRO A 20 -12.80 -19.62 0.56
C PRO A 20 -14.17 -19.11 1.00
N LEU A 21 -14.49 -17.86 0.64
CA LEU A 21 -15.77 -17.25 0.97
C LEU A 21 -16.86 -17.73 -0.01
N PRO A 22 -17.97 -18.33 0.47
CA PRO A 22 -19.08 -18.73 -0.40
C PRO A 22 -19.68 -17.54 -1.14
N ARG A 23 -20.15 -17.73 -2.39
CA ARG A 23 -20.72 -16.65 -3.22
C ARG A 23 -21.84 -15.87 -2.52
N GLN A 24 -22.66 -16.54 -1.70
CA GLN A 24 -23.76 -15.93 -0.95
C GLN A 24 -23.30 -14.95 0.14
N LYS A 25 -22.04 -15.04 0.59
CA LYS A 25 -21.44 -14.13 1.59
C LYS A 25 -20.63 -13.00 0.95
N ARG A 26 -20.58 -12.92 -0.39
CA ARG A 26 -19.88 -11.87 -1.14
C ARG A 26 -20.86 -10.76 -1.49
N ASP A 27 -21.05 -9.81 -0.57
CA ASP A 27 -22.10 -8.79 -0.65
C ASP A 27 -21.57 -7.39 -1.01
N TRP A 28 -20.26 -7.21 -1.20
CA TRP A 28 -19.70 -5.90 -1.54
C TRP A 28 -20.08 -5.52 -2.97
N SER A 29 -20.82 -4.42 -3.10
CA SER A 29 -21.09 -3.73 -4.37
C SER A 29 -19.90 -2.86 -4.78
N TRP A 30 -19.92 -2.35 -6.01
CA TRP A 30 -18.92 -1.37 -6.47
C TRP A 30 -18.85 -0.14 -5.57
N VAL A 31 -19.98 0.29 -4.97
CA VAL A 31 -20.04 1.43 -4.03
C VAL A 31 -19.26 1.11 -2.76
N THR A 32 -19.43 -0.10 -2.22
CA THR A 32 -18.74 -0.53 -0.99
C THR A 32 -17.23 -0.59 -1.23
N LEU A 33 -16.82 -1.20 -2.34
CA LEU A 33 -15.41 -1.29 -2.69
C LEU A 33 -14.80 0.09 -2.98
N ALA A 34 -15.52 0.97 -3.67
CA ALA A 34 -15.08 2.34 -3.93
C ALA A 34 -14.94 3.14 -2.64
N ALA A 35 -15.86 3.00 -1.69
CA ALA A 35 -15.80 3.69 -0.40
C ALA A 35 -14.60 3.23 0.44
N VAL A 36 -14.32 1.92 0.48
CA VAL A 36 -13.14 1.37 1.16
C VAL A 36 -11.86 1.92 0.54
N TRP A 37 -11.78 1.95 -0.80
CA TRP A 37 -10.62 2.53 -1.49
C TRP A 37 -10.48 4.03 -1.26
N MET A 38 -11.59 4.77 -1.29
CA MET A 38 -11.60 6.20 -1.03
C MET A 38 -11.09 6.51 0.38
N GLY A 39 -11.54 5.77 1.39
CA GLY A 39 -11.06 5.90 2.76
C GLY A 39 -9.57 5.59 2.91
N MET A 40 -9.08 4.59 2.17
CA MET A 40 -7.65 4.29 2.14
C MET A 40 -6.84 5.36 1.41
N VAL A 41 -7.27 5.87 0.24
CA VAL A 41 -6.50 6.82 -0.58
C VAL A 41 -6.34 8.18 0.09
N HIS A 42 -7.35 8.65 0.82
CA HIS A 42 -7.34 9.95 1.48
C HIS A 42 -6.58 9.90 2.82
N ASN A 43 -5.27 9.76 2.73
CA ASN A 43 -4.39 9.68 3.90
C ASN A 43 -3.16 10.60 3.76
N VAL A 44 -2.47 10.81 4.87
CA VAL A 44 -1.32 11.73 4.94
C VAL A 44 -0.15 11.25 4.10
N VAL A 45 0.16 9.95 4.08
CA VAL A 45 1.26 9.42 3.23
C VAL A 45 1.02 9.70 1.75
N ALA A 46 -0.21 9.51 1.26
CA ALA A 46 -0.55 9.81 -0.13
C ALA A 46 -0.45 11.33 -0.42
N TYR A 47 -0.85 12.16 0.55
CA TYR A 47 -0.68 13.60 0.49
C TYR A 47 0.80 13.98 0.37
N GLU A 48 1.62 13.50 1.30
CA GLU A 48 3.05 13.83 1.40
C GLU A 48 3.85 13.30 0.22
N ALA A 49 3.52 12.11 -0.29
CA ALA A 49 4.21 11.58 -1.45
C ALA A 49 3.92 12.40 -2.72
N ALA A 50 2.68 12.88 -2.90
CA ALA A 50 2.35 13.78 -3.99
C ALA A 50 3.03 15.15 -3.84
N ALA A 51 2.98 15.73 -2.64
CA ALA A 51 3.59 17.01 -2.32
C ALA A 51 5.13 16.98 -2.38
N GLY A 52 5.74 15.90 -1.91
CA GLY A 52 7.18 15.68 -1.84
C GLY A 52 7.83 15.66 -3.22
N LEU A 53 7.08 15.37 -4.30
CA LEU A 53 7.57 15.51 -5.66
C LEU A 53 8.01 16.96 -5.96
N MET A 54 7.31 17.96 -5.43
CA MET A 54 7.72 19.36 -5.56
C MET A 54 8.99 19.65 -4.76
N ALA A 55 9.13 19.06 -3.58
CA ALA A 55 10.32 19.21 -2.75
C ALA A 55 11.58 18.62 -3.42
N VAL A 56 11.42 17.57 -4.25
CA VAL A 56 12.52 17.01 -5.06
C VAL A 56 12.65 17.66 -6.44
N GLY A 57 11.93 18.76 -6.71
CA GLY A 57 12.19 19.65 -7.84
C GLY A 57 11.23 19.57 -9.02
N PHE A 58 10.19 18.73 -8.98
CA PHE A 58 9.19 18.68 -10.06
C PHE A 58 8.23 19.86 -9.99
N SER A 59 7.78 20.36 -11.14
CA SER A 59 6.70 21.36 -11.18
C SER A 59 5.34 20.73 -10.82
N ALA A 60 4.36 21.55 -10.44
CA ALA A 60 3.02 21.07 -10.08
C ALA A 60 2.39 20.19 -11.19
N LEU A 61 2.52 20.57 -12.46
CA LEU A 61 2.01 19.77 -13.58
C LEU A 61 2.76 18.44 -13.74
N GLN A 62 4.08 18.43 -13.60
CA GLN A 62 4.86 17.20 -13.64
C GLN A 62 4.46 16.26 -12.49
N CYS A 63 4.25 16.79 -11.29
CA CYS A 63 3.78 16.01 -10.14
C CYS A 63 2.44 15.33 -10.43
N LEU A 64 1.48 16.08 -10.98
CA LEU A 64 0.17 15.53 -11.37
C LEU A 64 0.29 14.40 -12.39
N LEU A 65 1.12 14.58 -13.43
CA LEU A 65 1.32 13.58 -14.46
C LEU A 65 2.01 12.32 -13.91
N ILE A 66 3.03 12.48 -13.06
CA ILE A 66 3.73 11.37 -12.40
C ILE A 66 2.74 10.55 -11.56
N VAL A 67 1.97 11.21 -10.70
CA VAL A 67 1.00 10.53 -9.84
C VAL A 67 -0.09 9.85 -10.68
N TRP A 68 -0.61 10.54 -11.69
CA TRP A 68 -1.61 9.95 -12.58
C TRP A 68 -1.11 8.68 -13.28
N THR A 69 0.09 8.74 -13.86
CA THR A 69 0.72 7.60 -14.53
C THR A 69 0.94 6.45 -13.56
N ALA A 70 1.38 6.73 -12.34
CA ALA A 70 1.57 5.73 -11.30
C ALA A 70 0.25 5.03 -10.92
N TYR A 71 -0.80 5.79 -10.60
CA TYR A 71 -2.10 5.25 -10.20
C TYR A 71 -2.79 4.47 -11.33
N CYS A 72 -2.73 4.95 -12.57
CA CYS A 72 -3.26 4.22 -13.73
C CYS A 72 -2.52 2.90 -13.97
N SER A 73 -1.18 2.94 -13.92
CA SER A 73 -0.33 1.77 -14.15
C SER A 73 -0.57 0.70 -13.08
N LEU A 74 -0.63 1.12 -11.83
CA LEU A 74 -0.89 0.24 -10.71
C LEU A 74 -2.32 -0.33 -10.77
N PHE A 75 -3.31 0.50 -11.09
CA PHE A 75 -4.70 0.05 -11.24
C PHE A 75 -4.79 -1.10 -12.23
N ALA A 76 -4.08 -1.07 -13.36
CA ALA A 76 -4.07 -2.16 -14.33
C ALA A 76 -3.57 -3.49 -13.71
N ALA A 77 -2.46 -3.48 -12.97
CA ALA A 77 -1.93 -4.67 -12.31
C ALA A 77 -2.89 -5.20 -11.22
N MET A 78 -3.41 -4.30 -10.39
CA MET A 78 -4.37 -4.62 -9.32
C MET A 78 -5.68 -5.16 -9.86
N TRP A 79 -6.22 -4.54 -10.90
CA TRP A 79 -7.47 -4.94 -11.53
C TRP A 79 -7.40 -6.39 -12.02
N LEU A 80 -6.26 -6.77 -12.62
CA LEU A 80 -6.01 -8.14 -13.07
C LEU A 80 -5.85 -9.12 -11.89
N ASN A 81 -5.02 -8.81 -10.89
CA ASN A 81 -4.82 -9.71 -9.74
C ASN A 81 -6.08 -9.88 -8.87
N ALA A 82 -6.93 -8.86 -8.80
CA ALA A 82 -8.18 -8.89 -8.06
C ALA A 82 -9.20 -9.88 -8.62
N ARG A 83 -9.09 -10.25 -9.90
CA ARG A 83 -10.03 -11.16 -10.56
C ARG A 83 -10.09 -12.51 -9.86
N ALA A 84 -8.94 -13.06 -9.49
CA ALA A 84 -8.84 -14.36 -8.82
C ALA A 84 -9.54 -14.33 -7.45
N GLY A 85 -9.31 -13.27 -6.64
CA GLY A 85 -10.01 -13.09 -5.36
C GLY A 85 -11.53 -13.02 -5.54
N THR A 86 -12.01 -12.24 -6.51
CA THR A 86 -13.45 -12.09 -6.78
C THR A 86 -14.10 -13.38 -7.27
N GLU A 87 -13.42 -14.13 -8.13
CA GLU A 87 -13.95 -15.37 -8.71
C GLU A 87 -14.00 -16.50 -7.68
N TRP A 88 -12.88 -16.71 -6.98
CA TRP A 88 -12.63 -17.88 -6.15
C TRP A 88 -12.89 -17.63 -4.66
N GLY A 89 -13.02 -16.37 -4.23
CA GLY A 89 -13.30 -15.99 -2.85
C GLY A 89 -12.15 -16.28 -1.89
N ILE A 90 -10.91 -16.31 -2.38
CA ILE A 90 -9.72 -16.65 -1.59
C ILE A 90 -8.83 -15.42 -1.38
N PRO A 91 -8.17 -15.30 -0.20
CA PRO A 91 -7.22 -14.23 0.07
C PRO A 91 -5.88 -14.48 -0.64
N PHE A 92 -5.00 -13.47 -0.60
CA PHE A 92 -3.70 -13.51 -1.23
C PHE A 92 -2.81 -14.64 -0.72
N CYS A 93 -2.75 -14.84 0.60
CA CYS A 93 -1.90 -15.86 1.22
C CYS A 93 -2.28 -17.30 0.81
N VAL A 94 -3.49 -17.50 0.31
CA VAL A 94 -3.95 -18.77 -0.29
C VAL A 94 -3.67 -18.78 -1.79
N LEU A 95 -4.02 -17.72 -2.51
CA LEU A 95 -3.81 -17.62 -3.96
C LEU A 95 -2.34 -17.84 -4.35
N ILE A 96 -1.41 -17.25 -3.59
CA ILE A 96 0.02 -17.29 -3.90
C ILE A 96 0.62 -18.70 -3.81
N ARG A 97 -0.05 -19.63 -3.10
CA ARG A 97 0.33 -21.06 -3.06
C ARG A 97 0.23 -21.71 -4.42
N ALA A 98 -0.66 -21.22 -5.29
CA ALA A 98 -0.76 -21.73 -6.66
C ALA A 98 0.54 -21.56 -7.43
N ALA A 99 1.24 -20.43 -7.23
CA ALA A 99 2.46 -20.10 -7.94
C ALA A 99 3.74 -20.55 -7.20
N PHE A 100 3.80 -20.43 -5.88
CA PHE A 100 5.02 -20.73 -5.10
C PHE A 100 5.03 -22.11 -4.44
N GLY A 101 3.89 -22.79 -4.44
CA GLY A 101 3.64 -23.97 -3.64
C GLY A 101 3.34 -23.65 -2.17
N PRO A 102 2.79 -24.61 -1.41
CA PRO A 102 2.31 -24.39 -0.06
C PRO A 102 3.41 -24.02 0.95
N ARG A 103 4.65 -24.50 0.76
CA ARG A 103 5.80 -24.08 1.58
C ARG A 103 6.46 -22.83 1.02
N GLY A 104 6.56 -22.71 -0.30
CA GLY A 104 7.17 -21.53 -0.94
C GLY A 104 6.40 -20.23 -0.74
N ALA A 105 5.08 -20.30 -0.56
CA ALA A 105 4.21 -19.16 -0.27
C ALA A 105 4.65 -18.34 0.95
N VAL A 106 5.39 -18.94 1.89
CA VAL A 106 5.92 -18.25 3.08
C VAL A 106 6.75 -17.01 2.71
N ILE A 107 7.47 -17.03 1.58
CA ILE A 107 8.36 -15.95 1.16
C ILE A 107 7.57 -14.70 0.76
N PRO A 108 6.69 -14.74 -0.27
CA PRO A 108 5.92 -13.56 -0.66
C PRO A 108 4.97 -13.09 0.44
N VAL A 109 4.44 -14.00 1.26
CA VAL A 109 3.62 -13.64 2.43
C VAL A 109 4.45 -12.92 3.49
N ALA A 110 5.65 -13.39 3.83
CA ALA A 110 6.51 -12.71 4.80
C ALA A 110 6.95 -11.32 4.31
N ILE A 111 7.33 -11.20 3.03
CA ILE A 111 7.67 -9.91 2.42
C ILE A 111 6.49 -8.95 2.56
N ARG A 112 5.29 -9.37 2.15
CA ARG A 112 4.10 -8.50 2.24
C ARG A 112 3.74 -8.14 3.68
N ALA A 113 3.86 -9.07 4.63
CA ALA A 113 3.65 -8.80 6.05
C ALA A 113 4.56 -7.70 6.58
N VAL A 114 5.86 -7.75 6.24
CA VAL A 114 6.83 -6.70 6.61
C VAL A 114 6.41 -5.35 6.03
N VAL A 115 6.00 -5.30 4.76
CA VAL A 115 5.55 -4.05 4.11
C VAL A 115 4.29 -3.49 4.77
N ALA A 116 3.32 -4.33 5.13
CA ALA A 116 2.11 -3.87 5.80
C ALA A 116 2.39 -3.39 7.24
N ILE A 117 3.28 -4.05 7.99
CA ILE A 117 3.73 -3.60 9.32
C ILE A 117 4.48 -2.26 9.23
N PHE A 118 5.32 -2.11 8.21
CA PHE A 118 6.00 -0.85 7.91
C PHE A 118 4.99 0.28 7.66
N TRP A 119 3.99 0.06 6.81
CA TRP A 119 2.97 1.07 6.52
C TRP A 119 2.09 1.41 7.71
N PHE A 120 1.78 0.42 8.55
CA PHE A 120 1.13 0.68 9.84
C PHE A 120 1.92 1.69 10.67
N SER A 121 3.23 1.50 10.77
CA SER A 121 4.09 2.39 11.55
C SER A 121 4.15 3.80 10.97
N VAL A 122 4.30 3.94 9.65
CA VAL A 122 4.41 5.25 9.00
C VAL A 122 3.13 6.08 9.21
N GLN A 123 1.97 5.48 8.96
CA GLN A 123 0.69 6.17 9.15
C GLN A 123 0.42 6.51 10.62
N SER A 124 0.80 5.61 11.54
CA SER A 124 0.66 5.86 12.97
C SER A 124 1.60 6.99 13.42
N TYR A 125 2.78 7.12 12.82
CA TYR A 125 3.70 8.22 13.08
C TYR A 125 3.12 9.57 12.61
N ALA A 126 2.59 9.64 11.39
CA ALA A 126 1.91 10.84 10.88
C ALA A 126 0.76 11.31 11.79
N ALA A 127 -0.02 10.36 12.34
CA ALA A 127 -1.06 10.67 13.33
C ALA A 127 -0.49 11.18 14.66
N SER A 128 0.70 10.68 15.04
CA SER A 128 1.39 11.09 16.26
C SER A 128 1.92 12.51 16.16
N GLU A 129 2.44 12.91 15.00
CA GLU A 129 2.81 14.30 14.72
C GLU A 129 1.60 15.23 14.81
N ALA A 130 0.45 14.84 14.25
CA ALA A 130 -0.78 15.62 14.37
C ALA A 130 -1.25 15.76 15.83
N LEU A 131 -1.16 14.70 16.63
CA LEU A 131 -1.47 14.77 18.06
C LEU A 131 -0.48 15.66 18.82
N ASP A 132 0.81 15.55 18.51
CA ASP A 132 1.86 16.38 19.10
C ASP A 132 1.61 17.88 18.81
N ALA A 133 1.29 18.22 17.57
CA ALA A 133 0.94 19.58 17.17
C ALA A 133 -0.32 20.11 17.90
N ILE A 134 -1.34 19.26 18.08
CA ILE A 134 -2.53 19.61 18.86
C ILE A 134 -2.16 19.93 20.31
N LEU A 135 -1.42 19.04 20.97
CA LEU A 135 -1.05 19.19 22.37
C LEU A 135 -0.15 20.41 22.59
N ALA A 136 0.81 20.64 21.68
CA ALA A 136 1.64 21.83 21.66
C ALA A 136 0.83 23.13 21.50
N SER A 137 -0.25 23.10 20.70
CA SER A 137 -1.11 24.28 20.47
C SER A 137 -2.04 24.60 21.65
N LEU A 138 -2.41 23.60 22.45
CA LEU A 138 -3.28 23.73 23.62
C LEU A 138 -2.50 24.05 24.90
N TRP A 139 -1.33 23.44 25.04
CA TRP A 139 -0.50 23.54 26.23
C TRP A 139 0.93 23.86 25.83
N PRO A 140 1.33 25.15 25.79
CA PRO A 140 2.66 25.55 25.32
C PRO A 140 3.84 24.91 26.06
N ALA A 141 3.67 24.51 27.33
CA ALA A 141 4.71 23.80 28.07
C ALA A 141 5.01 22.40 27.51
N TRP A 142 4.11 21.83 26.71
CA TRP A 142 4.34 20.58 25.99
C TRP A 142 5.63 20.62 25.14
N ASN A 143 5.91 21.77 24.51
CA ASN A 143 7.13 21.97 23.70
C ASN A 143 8.44 21.90 24.50
N SER A 144 8.37 22.06 25.82
CA SER A 144 9.53 21.96 26.72
C SER A 144 9.85 20.54 27.16
N LEU A 145 9.02 19.55 26.77
CA LEU A 145 9.22 18.15 27.08
C LEU A 145 10.31 17.57 26.17
N HIS A 146 11.54 17.53 26.69
CA HIS A 146 12.70 16.97 26.01
C HIS A 146 13.11 15.63 26.62
N PHE A 147 13.46 14.67 25.76
CA PHE A 147 14.10 13.43 26.15
C PHE A 147 15.43 13.30 25.39
N PRO A 148 16.59 13.21 26.06
CA PRO A 148 17.89 13.22 25.39
C PRO A 148 18.18 12.00 24.51
N ALA A 149 17.36 10.95 24.58
CA ALA A 149 17.58 9.68 23.90
C ALA A 149 16.46 9.37 22.89
N GLY A 150 16.79 8.72 21.77
CA GLY A 150 15.77 8.21 20.83
C GLY A 150 15.41 9.11 19.64
N GLY A 151 16.17 10.20 19.39
CA GLY A 151 16.10 10.95 18.13
C GLY A 151 14.91 11.90 17.97
N THR A 152 14.01 12.03 18.96
CA THR A 152 12.87 12.95 18.93
C THR A 152 12.49 13.48 20.32
N SER A 153 11.52 14.42 20.41
CA SER A 153 11.07 15.05 21.65
C SER A 153 10.29 14.07 22.56
N LEU A 154 10.24 14.35 23.87
CA LEU A 154 9.41 13.55 24.78
C LEU A 154 7.92 13.70 24.45
N GLY A 155 7.52 14.90 24.01
CA GLY A 155 6.16 15.16 23.53
C GLY A 155 5.77 14.20 22.41
N LEU A 156 6.62 14.05 21.38
CA LEU A 156 6.32 13.16 20.27
C LEU A 156 6.28 11.69 20.70
N TRP A 157 7.19 11.26 21.60
CA TRP A 157 7.15 9.91 22.17
C TRP A 157 5.84 9.61 22.91
N LEU A 158 5.34 10.57 23.69
CA LEU A 158 4.07 10.43 24.39
C LEU A 158 2.90 10.38 23.40
N SER A 159 2.91 11.25 22.38
CA SER A 159 1.92 11.25 21.31
C SER A 159 1.90 9.91 20.56
N MET A 160 3.07 9.35 20.26
CA MET A 160 3.19 8.02 19.65
C MET A 160 2.64 6.92 20.55
N ALA A 161 2.97 6.92 21.84
CA ALA A 161 2.44 5.94 22.78
C ALA A 161 0.90 5.98 22.84
N LEU A 162 0.32 7.18 22.84
CA LEU A 162 -1.13 7.38 22.82
C LEU A 162 -1.76 6.90 21.50
N ILE A 163 -1.16 7.23 20.35
CA ILE A 163 -1.68 6.79 19.05
C ILE A 163 -1.54 5.28 18.84
N TRP A 164 -0.44 4.66 19.25
CA TRP A 164 -0.29 3.20 19.22
C TRP A 164 -1.30 2.51 20.13
N GLY A 165 -1.51 3.05 21.34
CA GLY A 165 -2.53 2.59 22.26
C GLY A 165 -3.94 2.71 21.67
N LEU A 166 -4.23 3.79 20.96
CA LEU A 166 -5.51 3.99 20.28
C LEU A 166 -5.72 2.98 19.15
N HIS A 167 -4.69 2.68 18.34
CA HIS A 167 -4.76 1.61 17.34
C HIS A 167 -4.99 0.24 17.98
N ALA A 168 -4.34 -0.05 19.11
CA ALA A 168 -4.55 -1.30 19.85
C ALA A 168 -5.99 -1.41 20.36
N LEU A 169 -6.54 -0.32 20.89
CA LEU A 169 -7.94 -0.25 21.33
C LEU A 169 -8.90 -0.49 20.16
N VAL A 170 -8.67 0.17 19.01
CA VAL A 170 -9.54 -0.01 17.83
C VAL A 170 -9.44 -1.43 17.28
N ALA A 171 -8.23 -1.99 17.20
CA ALA A 171 -8.00 -3.37 16.73
C ALA A 171 -8.71 -4.41 17.60
N ALA A 172 -8.73 -4.23 18.93
CA ALA A 172 -9.40 -5.14 19.87
C ALA A 172 -10.94 -5.20 19.74
N HIS A 173 -11.55 -4.24 19.03
CA HIS A 173 -13.01 -4.09 18.97
C HIS A 173 -13.66 -4.66 17.68
N GLY A 174 -12.88 -5.38 16.84
CA GLY A 174 -13.34 -6.21 15.72
C GLY A 174 -13.71 -5.47 14.41
N MET A 175 -13.57 -6.17 13.28
CA MET A 175 -13.70 -5.65 11.90
C MET A 175 -15.03 -4.92 11.59
N HIS A 176 -16.14 -5.34 12.23
CA HIS A 176 -17.50 -4.87 11.89
C HIS A 176 -17.73 -3.37 12.15
N ARG A 177 -17.01 -2.74 13.08
CA ARG A 177 -17.15 -1.31 13.40
C ARG A 177 -16.34 -0.39 12.48
N ILE A 178 -15.26 -0.91 11.90
CA ILE A 178 -14.36 -0.12 11.03
C ILE A 178 -15.06 0.30 9.73
N ARG A 179 -15.96 -0.52 9.19
CA ARG A 179 -16.75 -0.13 8.00
C ARG A 179 -17.54 1.17 8.21
N ASN A 180 -18.11 1.36 9.40
CA ASN A 180 -18.88 2.57 9.70
C ASN A 180 -17.96 3.77 9.96
N PHE A 181 -16.74 3.52 10.43
CA PHE A 181 -15.72 4.54 10.63
C PHE A 181 -15.25 5.14 9.30
N GLU A 182 -15.03 4.30 8.27
CA GLU A 182 -14.62 4.73 6.92
C GLU A 182 -15.61 5.71 6.26
N LEU A 183 -16.92 5.50 6.47
CA LEU A 183 -17.97 6.35 5.90
C LEU A 183 -17.93 7.79 6.43
N VAL A 184 -17.31 8.01 7.58
CA VAL A 184 -17.15 9.33 8.20
C VAL A 184 -15.78 9.93 7.87
N ALA A 185 -14.72 9.13 7.96
CA ALA A 185 -13.35 9.58 7.77
C ALA A 185 -13.11 10.14 6.34
N GLY A 186 -13.52 9.40 5.31
CA GLY A 186 -13.27 9.79 3.91
C GLY A 186 -13.82 11.17 3.52
N PRO A 187 -15.12 11.46 3.76
CA PRO A 187 -15.69 12.78 3.48
C PRO A 187 -15.06 13.90 4.31
N LEU A 188 -14.72 13.65 5.58
CA LEU A 188 -14.11 14.64 6.46
C LEU A 188 -12.76 15.12 5.90
N VAL A 189 -11.90 14.20 5.45
CA VAL A 189 -10.61 14.52 4.86
C VAL A 189 -10.77 15.39 3.61
N LEU A 190 -11.72 15.05 2.73
CA LEU A 190 -12.00 15.84 1.54
C LEU A 190 -12.51 17.24 1.85
N ILE A 191 -13.34 17.41 2.89
CA ILE A 191 -13.83 18.72 3.31
C ILE A 191 -12.67 19.59 3.80
N VAL A 192 -11.81 19.05 4.67
CA VAL A 192 -10.66 19.78 5.22
C VAL A 192 -9.62 20.09 4.14
N ALA A 193 -9.28 19.11 3.30
CA ALA A 193 -8.37 19.31 2.17
C ALA A 193 -8.94 20.30 1.13
N GLY A 194 -10.25 20.26 0.89
CA GLY A 194 -10.95 21.22 0.03
C GLY A 194 -10.90 22.64 0.59
N ALA A 195 -11.14 22.81 1.89
CA ALA A 195 -11.03 24.10 2.57
C ALA A 195 -9.59 24.65 2.51
N ALA A 196 -8.59 23.81 2.76
CA ALA A 196 -7.18 24.17 2.62
C ALA A 196 -6.81 24.53 1.16
N SER A 197 -7.38 23.83 0.18
CA SER A 197 -7.19 24.17 -1.24
C SER A 197 -7.80 25.52 -1.61
N LEU A 198 -8.98 25.85 -1.07
CA LEU A 198 -9.60 27.16 -1.25
C LEU A 198 -8.76 28.28 -0.60
N TRP A 199 -8.18 28.01 0.57
CA TRP A 199 -7.22 28.90 1.21
C TRP A 199 -5.99 29.15 0.31
N ALA A 200 -5.40 28.08 -0.23
CA ALA A 200 -4.26 28.16 -1.14
C ALA A 200 -4.56 29.04 -2.38
N ILE A 201 -5.71 28.82 -3.01
CA ILE A 201 -6.15 29.61 -4.18
C ILE A 201 -6.35 31.09 -3.81
N ARG A 202 -6.90 31.38 -2.63
CA ARG A 202 -7.14 32.76 -2.19
C ARG A 202 -5.85 33.52 -1.93
N ILE A 203 -4.89 32.92 -1.22
CA ILE A 203 -3.61 33.59 -0.91
C ILE A 203 -2.77 33.80 -2.17
N CYS A 204 -2.83 32.87 -3.12
CA CYS A 204 -2.10 32.99 -4.37
C CYS A 204 -2.86 33.81 -5.44
N HIS A 205 -3.95 34.49 -5.08
CA HIS A 205 -4.76 35.30 -5.99
C HIS A 205 -5.21 34.55 -7.27
N GLY A 206 -5.52 33.26 -7.13
CA GLY A 206 -5.92 32.37 -8.21
C GLY A 206 -5.05 31.12 -8.33
N THR A 207 -5.33 30.30 -9.35
CA THR A 207 -4.58 29.05 -9.59
C THR A 207 -3.32 29.25 -10.41
N GLY A 208 -3.21 30.34 -11.18
CA GLY A 208 -2.07 30.61 -12.07
C GLY A 208 -0.71 30.53 -11.36
N PRO A 209 -0.50 31.27 -10.26
CA PRO A 209 0.76 31.25 -9.52
C PRO A 209 1.11 29.87 -8.93
N LEU A 210 0.10 29.03 -8.68
CA LEU A 210 0.31 27.69 -8.13
C LEU A 210 0.94 26.73 -9.15
N PHE A 211 0.76 26.98 -10.46
CA PHE A 211 1.31 26.17 -11.55
C PHE A 211 2.49 26.82 -12.27
N SER A 212 2.84 28.08 -11.94
CA SER A 212 3.92 28.80 -12.59
C SER A 212 5.31 28.51 -12.02
N ILE A 213 5.41 27.73 -10.94
CA ILE A 213 6.68 27.34 -10.35
C ILE A 213 7.42 26.43 -11.34
N PRO A 214 8.59 26.85 -11.87
CA PRO A 214 9.31 26.06 -12.84
C PRO A 214 9.89 24.81 -12.19
N SER A 215 9.96 23.74 -12.97
CA SER A 215 10.68 22.53 -12.56
C SER A 215 12.18 22.80 -12.51
N THR A 216 12.91 22.09 -11.66
CA THR A 216 14.38 22.00 -11.72
C THR A 216 14.85 20.75 -12.49
N VAL A 217 13.91 19.93 -12.98
CA VAL A 217 14.13 18.65 -13.66
C VAL A 217 13.72 18.75 -15.12
N HIS A 218 14.69 18.60 -16.03
CA HIS A 218 14.49 18.83 -17.46
C HIS A 218 15.20 17.81 -18.36
N GLY A 219 14.80 17.77 -19.63
CA GLY A 219 15.47 16.97 -20.66
C GLY A 219 15.53 15.48 -20.31
N ALA A 220 16.70 14.87 -20.45
CA ALA A 220 16.92 13.46 -20.13
C ALA A 220 16.73 13.16 -18.62
N ASP A 221 17.05 14.12 -17.76
CA ASP A 221 16.88 13.98 -16.30
C ASP A 221 15.40 13.84 -15.93
N LEU A 222 14.51 14.53 -16.66
CA LEU A 222 13.06 14.39 -16.49
C LEU A 222 12.56 12.98 -16.82
N ALA A 223 13.11 12.35 -17.87
CA ALA A 223 12.72 10.99 -18.22
C ALA A 223 13.15 9.98 -17.14
N LEU A 224 14.40 10.09 -16.66
CA LEU A 224 14.96 9.17 -15.67
C LEU A 224 14.34 9.39 -14.28
N ARG A 225 14.40 10.61 -13.75
CA ARG A 225 13.86 10.92 -12.43
C ARG A 225 12.34 10.89 -12.42
N GLY A 226 11.69 11.31 -13.50
CA GLY A 226 10.24 11.21 -13.63
C GLY A 226 9.77 9.75 -13.63
N GLY A 227 10.44 8.85 -14.36
CA GLY A 227 10.17 7.42 -14.29
C GLY A 227 10.42 6.84 -12.90
N ALA A 228 11.52 7.23 -12.24
CA ALA A 228 11.82 6.77 -10.89
C ALA A 228 10.77 7.27 -9.88
N ALA A 229 10.28 8.50 -10.06
CA ALA A 229 9.19 9.06 -9.28
C ALA A 229 7.88 8.29 -9.51
N VAL A 230 7.53 7.94 -10.76
CA VAL A 230 6.37 7.07 -11.06
C VAL A 230 6.51 5.74 -10.32
N THR A 231 7.67 5.09 -10.43
CA THR A 231 7.93 3.81 -9.76
C THR A 231 7.85 3.92 -8.23
N SER A 232 8.29 5.05 -7.67
CA SER A 232 8.20 5.29 -6.23
C SER A 232 6.76 5.55 -5.77
N ILE A 233 5.97 6.35 -6.51
CA ILE A 233 4.55 6.55 -6.20
C ILE A 233 3.76 5.23 -6.28
N ILE A 234 4.10 4.35 -7.23
CA ILE A 234 3.54 2.99 -7.26
C ILE A 234 3.85 2.23 -5.96
N GLY A 235 5.02 2.46 -5.36
CA GLY A 235 5.50 1.78 -4.15
C GLY A 235 4.61 1.98 -2.92
N ILE A 236 3.88 3.11 -2.86
CA ILE A 236 2.90 3.39 -1.81
C ILE A 236 1.85 2.27 -1.74
N TRP A 237 1.45 1.78 -2.90
CA TRP A 237 0.33 0.86 -3.07
C TRP A 237 0.74 -0.47 -3.71
N ALA A 238 2.03 -0.69 -3.98
CA ALA A 238 2.57 -1.91 -4.59
C ALA A 238 2.18 -3.17 -3.79
N SER A 239 2.07 -3.06 -2.46
CA SER A 239 1.58 -4.18 -1.63
C SER A 239 0.17 -4.63 -2.02
N PHE A 240 -0.70 -3.68 -2.38
CA PHE A 240 -2.05 -4.00 -2.84
C PHE A 240 -2.08 -4.64 -4.23
N ALA A 241 -1.05 -4.45 -5.07
CA ALA A 241 -0.93 -5.19 -6.33
C ALA A 241 -0.92 -6.71 -6.11
N VAL A 242 -0.31 -7.18 -5.02
CA VAL A 242 -0.31 -8.61 -4.67
C VAL A 242 -1.51 -8.98 -3.80
N ASN A 243 -1.90 -8.15 -2.84
CA ASN A 243 -2.88 -8.54 -1.83
C ASN A 243 -4.30 -8.01 -2.01
N ILE A 244 -4.60 -7.40 -3.15
CA ILE A 244 -5.98 -7.07 -3.52
C ILE A 244 -6.99 -8.23 -3.41
N PRO A 245 -6.63 -9.53 -3.54
CA PRO A 245 -7.55 -10.63 -3.26
C PRO A 245 -8.13 -10.64 -1.83
N ASP A 246 -7.43 -10.05 -0.85
CA ASP A 246 -7.90 -9.95 0.54
C ASP A 246 -9.18 -9.12 0.64
N LEU A 247 -9.33 -8.11 -0.23
CA LEU A 247 -10.53 -7.27 -0.34
C LEU A 247 -11.48 -7.78 -1.42
N SER A 248 -10.96 -8.14 -2.59
CA SER A 248 -11.81 -8.51 -3.73
C SER A 248 -12.59 -9.80 -3.51
N ARG A 249 -12.15 -10.68 -2.59
CA ARG A 249 -12.90 -11.88 -2.19
C ARG A 249 -14.29 -11.62 -1.62
N PHE A 250 -14.55 -10.40 -1.11
CA PHE A 250 -15.85 -10.00 -0.59
C PHE A 250 -16.79 -9.43 -1.67
N VAL A 251 -16.29 -9.19 -2.88
CA VAL A 251 -17.01 -8.51 -3.95
C VAL A 251 -17.94 -9.44 -4.70
N ARG A 252 -19.16 -8.96 -4.99
CA ARG A 252 -20.24 -9.78 -5.57
C ARG A 252 -20.02 -10.18 -7.02
N SER A 253 -19.31 -9.36 -7.81
CA SER A 253 -19.09 -9.62 -9.24
C SER A 253 -17.81 -8.96 -9.78
N GLN A 254 -17.30 -9.46 -10.90
CA GLN A 254 -16.13 -8.86 -11.59
C GLN A 254 -16.41 -7.42 -12.06
N ARG A 255 -17.66 -7.12 -12.44
CA ARG A 255 -18.07 -5.75 -12.80
C ARG A 255 -17.96 -4.82 -11.60
N ASP A 256 -18.43 -5.26 -10.43
CA ASP A 256 -18.35 -4.46 -9.22
C ASP A 256 -16.91 -4.26 -8.76
N GLN A 257 -16.08 -5.28 -8.93
CA GLN A 257 -14.65 -5.19 -8.65
C GLN A 257 -13.98 -4.15 -9.55
N ALA A 258 -14.22 -4.22 -10.87
CA ALA A 258 -13.61 -3.29 -11.83
C ALA A 258 -14.04 -1.84 -11.59
N ILE A 259 -15.35 -1.59 -11.49
CA ILE A 259 -15.90 -0.25 -11.29
C ILE A 259 -15.50 0.30 -9.92
N GLY A 260 -15.62 -0.52 -8.87
CA GLY A 260 -15.30 -0.10 -7.51
C GLY A 260 -13.83 0.28 -7.34
N GLN A 261 -12.91 -0.47 -7.96
CA GLN A 261 -11.49 -0.13 -7.94
C GLN A 261 -11.17 1.09 -8.79
N LEU A 262 -11.72 1.19 -10.01
CA LEU A 262 -11.46 2.33 -10.90
C LEU A 262 -11.93 3.65 -10.27
N ILE A 263 -13.12 3.66 -9.68
CA ILE A 263 -13.65 4.84 -9.01
C ILE A 263 -12.88 5.09 -7.71
N GLY A 264 -12.67 4.04 -6.91
CA GLY A 264 -12.11 4.18 -5.58
C GLY A 264 -10.64 4.57 -5.53
N LEU A 265 -9.83 4.16 -6.52
CA LEU A 265 -8.36 4.33 -6.48
C LEU A 265 -7.87 5.44 -7.43
N PRO A 266 -7.86 5.27 -8.77
CA PRO A 266 -7.34 6.32 -9.64
C PRO A 266 -8.24 7.54 -9.65
N VAL A 267 -9.58 7.42 -9.67
CA VAL A 267 -10.48 8.60 -9.74
C VAL A 267 -10.43 9.47 -8.48
N THR A 268 -10.40 8.88 -7.29
CA THR A 268 -10.23 9.62 -6.03
C THR A 268 -8.86 10.31 -5.95
N ALA A 269 -7.80 9.67 -6.46
CA ALA A 269 -6.48 10.28 -6.54
C ALA A 269 -6.47 11.53 -7.44
N ILE A 270 -7.24 11.56 -8.55
CA ILE A 270 -7.42 12.76 -9.38
C ILE A 270 -7.95 13.94 -8.57
N ILE A 271 -8.77 13.68 -7.56
CA ILE A 271 -9.39 14.73 -6.76
C ILE A 271 -8.45 15.17 -5.64
N PHE A 272 -7.85 14.20 -4.95
CA PHE A 272 -7.04 14.46 -3.76
C PHE A 272 -5.62 14.95 -4.07
N THR A 273 -4.97 14.42 -5.11
CA THR A 273 -3.60 14.78 -5.47
C THR A 273 -3.45 16.25 -5.87
N PRO A 274 -4.33 16.86 -6.69
CA PRO A 274 -4.26 18.30 -6.94
C PRO A 274 -4.42 19.12 -5.67
N MET A 275 -5.28 18.72 -4.73
CA MET A 275 -5.42 19.44 -3.46
C MET A 275 -4.08 19.51 -2.72
N SER A 276 -3.40 18.37 -2.58
CA SER A 276 -2.07 18.31 -1.96
C SER A 276 -1.04 19.21 -2.66
N ILE A 277 -0.96 19.13 -3.99
CA ILE A 277 0.00 19.92 -4.80
C ILE A 277 -0.32 21.42 -4.72
N LEU A 278 -1.60 21.81 -4.75
CA LEU A 278 -2.02 23.21 -4.66
C LEU A 278 -1.66 23.80 -3.29
N ILE A 279 -1.92 23.06 -2.20
CA ILE A 279 -1.60 23.49 -0.84
C ILE A 279 -0.08 23.65 -0.69
N THR A 280 0.70 22.67 -1.15
CA THR A 280 2.17 22.70 -1.12
C THR A 280 2.75 23.83 -1.97
N SER A 281 2.14 24.10 -3.11
CA SER A 281 2.52 25.21 -3.98
C SER A 281 2.27 26.56 -3.31
N ALA A 282 1.13 26.72 -2.60
CA ALA A 282 0.84 27.92 -1.84
C ALA A 282 1.81 28.15 -0.68
N THR A 283 2.34 27.10 -0.06
CA THR A 283 3.35 27.26 0.99
C THR A 283 4.66 27.81 0.44
N LEU A 284 5.03 27.47 -0.81
CA LEU A 284 6.20 28.07 -1.45
C LEU A 284 6.02 29.58 -1.62
N VAL A 285 4.84 30.02 -2.05
CA VAL A 285 4.51 31.44 -2.21
C VAL A 285 4.44 32.17 -0.86
N THR A 286 3.90 31.53 0.17
CA THR A 286 3.61 32.14 1.48
C THR A 286 4.81 32.12 2.43
N PHE A 287 5.51 30.99 2.49
CA PHE A 287 6.56 30.70 3.46
C PHE A 287 7.94 30.54 2.82
N GLY A 288 8.06 30.66 1.49
CA GLY A 288 9.33 30.60 0.76
C GLY A 288 9.91 29.19 0.57
N LYS A 289 9.22 28.14 1.04
CA LYS A 289 9.62 26.74 0.85
C LYS A 289 8.41 25.83 0.59
N PRO A 290 8.56 24.75 -0.22
CA PRO A 290 7.48 23.78 -0.37
C PRO A 290 7.40 22.97 0.93
N MET A 291 6.23 22.97 1.57
CA MET A 291 5.96 22.20 2.78
C MET A 291 5.07 21.04 2.40
N TRP A 292 5.64 19.83 2.43
CA TRP A 292 4.92 18.62 2.04
C TRP A 292 4.22 17.95 3.21
N ASN A 293 4.68 18.15 4.45
CA ASN A 293 4.05 17.62 5.65
C ASN A 293 2.86 18.52 6.05
N PRO A 294 1.61 18.03 6.02
CA PRO A 294 0.44 18.83 6.35
C PRO A 294 0.39 19.22 7.84
N VAL A 295 1.01 18.46 8.73
CA VAL A 295 1.14 18.82 10.15
C VAL A 295 2.03 20.05 10.30
N GLU A 296 3.16 20.10 9.58
CA GLU A 296 4.04 21.28 9.58
C GLU A 296 3.26 22.53 9.15
N ILE A 297 2.40 22.42 8.13
CA ILE A 297 1.55 23.53 7.67
C ILE A 297 0.62 24.01 8.79
N LEU A 298 -0.04 23.09 9.51
CA LEU A 298 -0.93 23.44 10.62
C LEU A 298 -0.20 24.18 11.74
N THR A 299 1.07 23.84 12.01
CA THR A 299 1.88 24.53 13.03
C THR A 299 2.32 25.93 12.59
N GLN A 300 2.60 26.14 11.30
CA GLN A 300 2.99 27.44 10.74
C GLN A 300 1.83 28.45 10.65
N ILE A 301 0.59 27.97 10.57
CA ILE A 301 -0.60 28.86 10.52
C ILE A 301 -0.86 29.52 11.89
N HIS A 302 -0.27 29.01 12.99
CA HIS A 302 -0.38 29.55 14.35
C HIS A 302 -1.83 29.77 14.82
N SER A 303 -2.74 28.87 14.46
CA SER A 303 -4.17 28.95 14.81
C SER A 303 -4.64 27.67 15.49
N THR A 304 -4.78 27.71 16.82
CA THR A 304 -5.22 26.56 17.62
C THR A 304 -6.51 25.91 17.09
N PRO A 305 -7.58 26.65 16.71
CA PRO A 305 -8.78 26.02 16.15
C PRO A 305 -8.52 25.25 14.85
N LEU A 306 -7.66 25.78 13.96
CA LEU A 306 -7.32 25.10 12.71
C LEU A 306 -6.43 23.88 12.95
N THR A 307 -5.47 23.99 13.87
CA THR A 307 -4.63 22.86 14.30
C THR A 307 -5.47 21.74 14.91
N LEU A 308 -6.48 22.07 15.72
CA LEU A 308 -7.42 21.09 16.29
C LEU A 308 -8.23 20.37 15.21
N VAL A 309 -8.87 21.12 14.30
CA VAL A 309 -9.70 20.54 13.24
C VAL A 309 -8.84 19.72 12.25
N GLY A 310 -7.73 20.29 11.79
CA GLY A 310 -6.82 19.64 10.85
C GLY A 310 -6.14 18.42 11.45
N GLY A 311 -5.55 18.56 12.64
CA GLY A 311 -4.86 17.47 13.33
C GLY A 311 -5.81 16.32 13.69
N THR A 312 -7.03 16.63 14.15
CA THR A 312 -8.02 15.58 14.45
C THR A 312 -8.46 14.85 13.18
N THR A 313 -8.58 15.58 12.06
CA THR A 313 -8.89 14.97 10.76
C THR A 313 -7.77 14.04 10.30
N ILE A 314 -6.50 14.44 10.47
CA ILE A 314 -5.34 13.59 10.18
C ILE A 314 -5.35 12.33 11.04
N ILE A 315 -5.60 12.45 12.35
CA ILE A 315 -5.67 11.30 13.27
C ILE A 315 -6.79 10.34 12.84
N ILE A 316 -7.98 10.85 12.54
CA ILE A 316 -9.12 10.04 12.07
C ILE A 316 -8.76 9.32 10.76
N ALA A 317 -8.18 10.03 9.79
CA ALA A 317 -7.77 9.47 8.51
C ALA A 317 -6.76 8.33 8.67
N ALA A 318 -5.72 8.56 9.48
CA ALA A 318 -4.66 7.60 9.74
C ALA A 318 -5.17 6.34 10.45
N LEU A 319 -6.04 6.50 11.46
CA LEU A 319 -6.70 5.37 12.12
C LEU A 319 -7.51 4.52 11.12
N SER A 320 -8.19 5.19 10.19
CA SER A 320 -9.04 4.55 9.18
C SER A 320 -8.22 3.65 8.28
N VAL A 321 -7.25 4.24 7.58
CA VAL A 321 -6.40 3.54 6.62
C VAL A 321 -5.56 2.46 7.30
N ASN A 322 -5.10 2.68 8.53
CA ASN A 322 -4.27 1.69 9.21
C ASN A 322 -5.02 0.42 9.55
N VAL A 323 -6.26 0.54 10.00
CA VAL A 323 -7.00 -0.66 10.38
C VAL A 323 -7.37 -1.46 9.14
N ALA A 324 -7.95 -0.82 8.13
CA ALA A 324 -8.40 -1.49 6.92
C ALA A 324 -7.23 -1.96 6.02
N GLY A 325 -6.21 -1.12 5.87
CA GLY A 325 -5.16 -1.32 4.88
C GLY A 325 -3.88 -2.00 5.40
N ASN A 326 -3.57 -1.87 6.69
CA ASN A 326 -2.27 -2.31 7.22
C ASN A 326 -2.41 -3.41 8.29
N ILE A 327 -3.22 -3.20 9.32
CA ILE A 327 -3.40 -4.17 10.43
C ILE A 327 -4.09 -5.42 9.94
N VAL A 328 -5.28 -5.29 9.32
CA VAL A 328 -6.08 -6.45 8.89
C VAL A 328 -5.30 -7.31 7.88
N PRO A 329 -4.68 -6.74 6.82
CA PRO A 329 -3.90 -7.55 5.89
C PRO A 329 -2.65 -8.15 6.51
N ALA A 330 -1.92 -7.42 7.38
CA ALA A 330 -0.79 -7.98 8.11
C ALA A 330 -1.21 -9.14 9.03
N ALA A 331 -2.37 -9.04 9.67
CA ALA A 331 -2.91 -10.12 10.49
C ALA A 331 -3.19 -11.39 9.67
N TYR A 332 -3.82 -11.29 8.49
CA TYR A 332 -4.05 -12.46 7.62
C TYR A 332 -2.75 -13.16 7.20
N ASP A 333 -1.71 -12.39 6.92
CA ASP A 333 -0.40 -12.97 6.60
C ASP A 333 0.23 -13.66 7.79
N LEU A 334 0.26 -13.01 8.96
CA LEU A 334 0.81 -13.59 10.17
C LEU A 334 0.05 -14.86 10.57
N LEU A 335 -1.27 -14.90 10.38
CA LEU A 335 -2.09 -16.10 10.54
C LEU A 335 -1.72 -17.21 9.56
N SER A 336 -1.39 -16.87 8.31
CA SER A 336 -0.92 -17.86 7.34
C SER A 336 0.51 -18.34 7.63
N LEU A 337 1.36 -17.50 8.22
CA LEU A 337 2.75 -17.84 8.58
C LEU A 337 2.82 -18.67 9.86
N PHE A 338 1.99 -18.35 10.85
CA PHE A 338 2.02 -18.94 12.19
C PHE A 338 0.62 -19.42 12.68
N PRO A 339 -0.07 -20.28 11.92
CA PRO A 339 -1.48 -20.64 12.14
C PRO A 339 -1.78 -21.33 13.48
N ARG A 340 -0.76 -21.89 14.15
CA ARG A 340 -0.92 -22.55 15.47
C ARG A 340 -0.65 -21.63 16.66
N ARG A 341 -0.04 -20.45 16.42
CA ARG A 341 0.45 -19.56 17.50
C ARG A 341 -0.36 -18.27 17.59
N LEU A 342 -0.93 -17.83 16.47
CA LEU A 342 -1.64 -16.57 16.37
C LEU A 342 -3.12 -16.83 16.05
N ASP A 343 -3.96 -16.06 16.71
CA ASP A 343 -5.33 -15.75 16.31
C ASP A 343 -5.35 -14.30 15.79
N PHE A 344 -6.50 -13.84 15.29
CA PHE A 344 -6.61 -12.51 14.68
C PHE A 344 -6.22 -11.39 15.64
N ASP A 345 -6.62 -11.48 16.91
CA ASP A 345 -6.35 -10.46 17.93
C ASP A 345 -4.86 -10.40 18.28
N ARG A 346 -4.23 -11.57 18.52
CA ARG A 346 -2.78 -11.67 18.76
C ARG A 346 -1.97 -11.20 17.57
N ALA A 347 -2.43 -11.51 16.35
CA ALA A 347 -1.77 -11.05 15.13
C ALA A 347 -1.86 -9.51 15.01
N GLY A 348 -3.02 -8.92 15.31
CA GLY A 348 -3.18 -7.46 15.35
C GLY A 348 -2.25 -6.77 16.36
N ILE A 349 -2.14 -7.32 17.57
CA ILE A 349 -1.20 -6.81 18.59
C ILE A 349 0.26 -6.95 18.12
N ALA A 350 0.62 -8.08 17.49
CA ALA A 350 1.95 -8.28 16.95
C ALA A 350 2.31 -7.23 15.89
N VAL A 351 1.37 -6.88 15.00
CA VAL A 351 1.57 -5.81 14.00
C VAL A 351 1.90 -4.48 14.68
N ILE A 352 1.15 -4.12 15.72
CA ILE A 352 1.32 -2.86 16.45
C ILE A 352 2.70 -2.79 17.11
N LEU A 353 3.13 -3.87 17.77
CA LEU A 353 4.43 -3.95 18.43
C LEU A 353 5.59 -3.98 17.44
N LEU A 354 5.50 -4.79 16.39
CA LEU A 354 6.53 -4.90 15.36
C LEU A 354 6.66 -3.62 14.54
N GLY A 355 5.60 -2.82 14.43
CA GLY A 355 5.61 -1.52 13.76
C GLY A 355 6.69 -0.58 14.30
N LEU A 356 6.98 -0.63 15.61
CA LEU A 356 8.04 0.19 16.22
C LEU A 356 9.43 -0.05 15.61
N LEU A 357 9.67 -1.23 15.02
CA LEU A 357 10.95 -1.56 14.39
C LEU A 357 11.18 -0.80 13.07
N ALA A 358 10.12 -0.26 12.45
CA ALA A 358 10.24 0.55 11.23
C ALA A 358 10.82 1.95 11.51
N ALA A 359 10.75 2.43 12.75
CA ALA A 359 11.33 3.68 13.23
C ALA A 359 11.15 4.91 12.30
N PRO A 360 9.93 5.24 11.83
CA PRO A 360 9.67 6.34 10.90
C PRO A 360 10.17 7.71 11.41
N TRP A 361 10.18 7.95 12.72
CA TRP A 361 10.72 9.17 13.33
C TRP A 361 12.20 9.45 13.03
N MET A 362 12.94 8.46 12.50
CA MET A 362 14.35 8.64 12.11
C MET A 362 14.53 9.09 10.66
N TRP A 363 13.52 8.94 9.79
CA TRP A 363 13.72 9.06 8.34
C TRP A 363 12.53 9.64 7.55
N PHE A 364 11.32 9.66 8.10
CA PHE A 364 10.10 10.03 7.37
C PHE A 364 10.11 11.49 6.90
N ASP A 365 10.75 12.39 7.65
CA ASP A 365 10.88 13.81 7.30
C ASP A 365 11.85 14.09 6.13
N HIS A 366 12.47 13.06 5.54
CA HIS A 366 13.46 13.19 4.47
C HIS A 366 12.90 12.65 3.14
N PRO A 367 12.36 13.51 2.24
CA PRO A 367 11.68 13.06 1.02
C PRO A 367 12.50 12.12 0.14
N GLN A 368 13.80 12.39 0.01
CA GLN A 368 14.70 11.56 -0.80
C GLN A 368 14.79 10.13 -0.25
N THR A 369 14.86 9.98 1.07
CA THR A 369 14.86 8.69 1.76
C THR A 369 13.52 7.99 1.58
N VAL A 370 12.40 8.71 1.72
CA VAL A 370 11.04 8.18 1.50
C VAL A 370 10.90 7.62 0.08
N PHE A 371 11.26 8.40 -0.95
CA PHE A 371 11.18 7.95 -2.35
C PHE A 371 12.12 6.77 -2.64
N ALA A 372 13.32 6.76 -2.06
CA ALA A 372 14.25 5.63 -2.20
C ALA A 372 13.66 4.32 -1.62
N LEU A 373 13.07 4.40 -0.43
CA LEU A 373 12.38 3.26 0.22
C LEU A 373 11.17 2.80 -0.60
N LEU A 374 10.36 3.74 -1.08
CA LEU A 374 9.23 3.45 -1.97
C LEU A 374 9.66 2.72 -3.25
N GLY A 375 10.76 3.16 -3.87
CA GLY A 375 11.36 2.47 -5.01
C GLY A 375 11.79 1.03 -4.67
N ILE A 376 12.36 0.81 -3.48
CA ILE A 376 12.72 -0.53 -3.00
C ILE A 376 11.48 -1.41 -2.86
N LEU A 377 10.42 -0.90 -2.20
CA LEU A 377 9.17 -1.62 -2.02
C LEU A 377 8.55 -2.04 -3.37
N SER A 378 8.52 -1.11 -4.34
CA SER A 378 8.08 -1.40 -5.71
C SER A 378 8.92 -2.50 -6.35
N ALA A 379 10.24 -2.37 -6.35
CA ALA A 379 11.13 -3.33 -7.00
C ALA A 379 11.02 -4.73 -6.39
N VAL A 380 10.81 -4.84 -5.07
CA VAL A 380 10.64 -6.12 -4.37
C VAL A 380 9.32 -6.79 -4.69
N LEU A 381 8.22 -6.03 -4.80
CA LEU A 381 6.87 -6.57 -5.00
C LEU A 381 6.49 -6.78 -6.48
N ALA A 382 7.15 -6.08 -7.40
CA ALA A 382 6.97 -6.23 -8.84
C ALA A 382 7.13 -7.67 -9.37
N PRO A 383 8.20 -8.43 -9.05
CA PRO A 383 8.33 -9.81 -9.51
C PRO A 383 7.20 -10.71 -9.02
N ILE A 384 6.80 -10.57 -7.76
CA ILE A 384 5.72 -11.36 -7.16
C ILE A 384 4.41 -11.06 -7.89
N THR A 385 4.14 -9.78 -8.15
CA THR A 385 2.98 -9.33 -8.95
C THR A 385 2.99 -9.95 -10.35
N GLY A 386 4.12 -9.90 -11.05
CA GLY A 386 4.29 -10.51 -12.38
C GLY A 386 4.08 -12.03 -12.39
N ILE A 387 4.64 -12.73 -11.40
CA ILE A 387 4.46 -14.18 -11.22
C ILE A 387 2.99 -14.53 -10.98
N MET A 388 2.28 -13.78 -10.14
CA MET A 388 0.85 -14.01 -9.87
C MET A 388 0.01 -13.86 -11.14
N LEU A 389 0.24 -12.77 -11.89
CA LEU A 389 -0.46 -12.52 -13.16
C LEU A 389 -0.18 -13.62 -14.17
N ALA A 390 1.09 -14.02 -14.33
CA ALA A 390 1.48 -15.08 -15.25
C ALA A 390 0.92 -16.45 -14.83
N ASP A 391 0.98 -16.81 -13.55
CA ASP A 391 0.45 -18.09 -13.07
C ASP A 391 -1.05 -18.19 -13.34
N TYR A 392 -1.81 -17.15 -12.99
CA TYR A 392 -3.25 -17.17 -13.14
C TYR A 392 -3.71 -17.10 -14.61
N TYR A 393 -3.23 -16.13 -15.38
CA TYR A 393 -3.75 -15.88 -16.73
C TYR A 393 -3.08 -16.76 -17.80
N LEU A 394 -1.77 -16.96 -17.71
CA LEU A 394 -1.01 -17.62 -18.78
C LEU A 394 -0.79 -19.10 -18.49
N VAL A 395 -0.38 -19.45 -17.27
CA VAL A 395 -0.06 -20.84 -16.93
C VAL A 395 -1.32 -21.67 -16.68
N ARG A 396 -2.28 -21.11 -15.95
CA ARG A 396 -3.48 -21.82 -15.50
C ARG A 396 -4.75 -21.44 -16.24
N ARG A 397 -4.67 -20.50 -17.17
CA ARG A 397 -5.81 -20.03 -17.97
C ARG A 397 -7.06 -19.74 -17.12
N GLN A 398 -6.83 -19.10 -15.98
CA GLN A 398 -7.86 -18.65 -15.03
C GLN A 398 -8.60 -19.77 -14.28
N THR A 399 -8.08 -20.99 -14.30
CA THR A 399 -8.67 -22.15 -13.62
C THR A 399 -7.87 -22.52 -12.36
N LEU A 400 -8.56 -22.74 -11.23
CA LEU A 400 -7.95 -23.15 -9.96
C LEU A 400 -8.77 -24.29 -9.34
N ASP A 401 -8.08 -25.25 -8.75
CA ASP A 401 -8.69 -26.25 -7.88
C ASP A 401 -8.56 -25.78 -6.42
N LEU A 402 -9.66 -25.31 -5.83
CA LEU A 402 -9.64 -24.77 -4.48
C LEU A 402 -9.24 -25.81 -3.44
N SER A 403 -9.62 -27.08 -3.61
CA SER A 403 -9.34 -28.12 -2.62
C SER A 403 -7.82 -28.36 -2.49
N GLN A 404 -7.13 -28.27 -3.63
CA GLN A 404 -5.70 -28.53 -3.72
C GLN A 404 -4.84 -27.41 -3.10
N LEU A 405 -5.38 -26.19 -2.91
CA LEU A 405 -4.67 -25.06 -2.27
C LEU A 405 -4.48 -25.22 -0.75
N TYR A 406 -5.14 -26.21 -0.15
CA TYR A 406 -5.13 -26.50 1.28
C TYR A 406 -4.48 -27.84 1.63
N THR A 407 -3.66 -28.40 0.72
CA THR A 407 -2.90 -29.64 0.96
C THR A 407 -1.44 -29.50 0.51
N PHE A 408 -0.52 -30.12 1.26
CA PHE A 408 0.91 -30.15 0.93
C PHE A 408 1.27 -31.09 -0.22
N SER A 409 0.44 -32.11 -0.49
CA SER A 409 0.71 -33.18 -1.46
C SER A 409 -0.12 -33.06 -2.74
N GLY A 410 -0.81 -31.93 -2.93
CA GLY A 410 -1.71 -31.71 -4.07
C GLY A 410 -1.05 -31.17 -5.34
N LEU A 411 -1.91 -30.76 -6.28
CA LEU A 411 -1.52 -30.17 -7.59
C LEU A 411 -0.49 -29.03 -7.48
N TYR A 412 -0.53 -28.27 -6.38
CA TYR A 412 0.31 -27.11 -6.15
C TYR A 412 1.59 -27.41 -5.37
N ALA A 413 1.83 -28.67 -4.98
CA ALA A 413 2.95 -29.04 -4.11
C ALA A 413 4.33 -28.68 -4.69
N GLY A 414 4.50 -28.64 -6.02
CA GLY A 414 5.83 -28.49 -6.60
C GLY A 414 6.79 -29.59 -6.12
N ARG A 415 8.06 -29.24 -5.85
CA ARG A 415 9.07 -30.14 -5.27
C ARG A 415 9.05 -30.01 -3.75
N HIS A 416 8.44 -30.99 -3.07
CA HIS A 416 8.30 -31.01 -1.60
C HIS A 416 7.65 -29.75 -1.02
N GLY A 417 6.61 -29.21 -1.64
CA GLY A 417 5.91 -27.99 -1.18
C GLY A 417 6.49 -26.68 -1.73
N TRP A 418 7.63 -26.72 -2.42
CA TRP A 418 8.30 -25.55 -2.99
C TRP A 418 8.22 -25.58 -4.52
N ARG A 419 8.00 -24.43 -5.16
CA ARG A 419 8.05 -24.32 -6.61
C ARG A 419 9.34 -23.62 -7.08
N PRO A 420 10.38 -24.37 -7.52
CA PRO A 420 11.67 -23.78 -7.86
C PRO A 420 11.59 -22.74 -8.97
N SER A 421 10.66 -22.87 -9.91
CA SER A 421 10.45 -21.88 -10.98
C SER A 421 10.07 -20.51 -10.41
N ALA A 422 9.13 -20.44 -9.45
CA ALA A 422 8.75 -19.18 -8.82
C ALA A 422 9.91 -18.55 -8.02
N LEU A 423 10.66 -19.37 -7.28
CA LEU A 423 11.80 -18.90 -6.49
C LEU A 423 12.93 -18.37 -7.38
N ALA A 424 13.30 -19.13 -8.40
CA ALA A 424 14.32 -18.74 -9.36
C ALA A 424 13.91 -17.47 -10.12
N THR A 425 12.66 -17.39 -10.58
CA THR A 425 12.15 -16.18 -11.21
C THR A 425 12.20 -14.97 -10.28
N THR A 426 11.76 -15.13 -9.02
CA THR A 426 11.81 -14.03 -8.04
C THR A 426 13.25 -13.55 -7.85
N ALA A 427 14.20 -14.47 -7.62
CA ALA A 427 15.61 -14.13 -7.41
C ALA A 427 16.23 -13.47 -8.65
N LEU A 428 16.04 -14.05 -9.84
CA LEU A 428 16.59 -13.52 -11.09
C LEU A 428 16.00 -12.16 -11.44
N THR A 429 14.69 -11.98 -11.31
CA THR A 429 14.06 -10.68 -11.53
C THR A 429 14.56 -9.67 -10.52
N LEU A 430 14.64 -10.02 -9.22
CA LEU A 430 15.18 -9.10 -8.22
C LEU A 430 16.60 -8.70 -8.54
N LEU A 431 17.47 -9.61 -9.00
CA LEU A 431 18.83 -9.29 -9.43
C LEU A 431 18.86 -8.31 -10.62
N LEU A 432 17.90 -8.42 -11.55
CA LEU A 432 17.79 -7.53 -12.71
C LEU A 432 17.19 -6.15 -12.37
N THR A 433 16.23 -6.12 -11.44
CA THR A 433 15.53 -4.88 -11.05
C THR A 433 16.11 -4.24 -9.81
N LEU A 434 17.09 -4.90 -9.16
CA LEU A 434 17.70 -4.58 -7.86
C LEU A 434 17.63 -3.08 -7.65
N PRO A 435 16.85 -2.59 -6.67
CA PRO A 435 16.55 -1.17 -6.56
C PRO A 435 17.88 -0.43 -6.57
N PRO A 436 18.18 0.32 -7.65
CA PRO A 436 19.44 1.01 -7.80
C PRO A 436 19.83 1.89 -6.63
N THR A 437 18.83 2.32 -5.86
CA THR A 437 18.95 3.09 -4.62
C THR A 437 19.66 2.35 -3.49
N LEU A 438 19.82 1.02 -3.56
CA LEU A 438 20.65 0.24 -2.63
C LEU A 438 22.15 0.28 -2.98
N PHE A 439 22.49 0.77 -4.16
CA PHE A 439 23.87 0.91 -4.62
C PHE A 439 24.20 2.40 -4.82
N PRO A 440 25.46 2.82 -4.59
CA PRO A 440 25.89 4.16 -4.96
C PRO A 440 25.56 4.46 -6.43
N ALA A 441 25.25 5.72 -6.74
CA ALA A 441 24.97 6.12 -8.12
C ALA A 441 26.18 5.82 -9.02
N GLY A 442 25.93 5.25 -10.20
CA GLY A 442 26.97 4.89 -11.18
C GLY A 442 27.69 3.57 -10.89
N THR A 443 27.19 2.72 -9.98
CA THR A 443 27.79 1.41 -9.69
C THR A 443 27.79 0.49 -10.91
N PHE A 444 26.76 0.57 -11.77
CA PHE A 444 26.70 -0.18 -13.02
C PHE A 444 26.04 0.60 -14.16
N PRO A 445 26.38 0.29 -15.43
CA PRO A 445 25.79 0.98 -16.59
C PRO A 445 24.27 0.83 -16.62
N GLY A 446 23.56 1.93 -16.87
CA GLY A 446 22.10 1.94 -17.00
C GLY A 446 21.33 1.89 -15.66
N GLN A 447 22.02 2.06 -14.53
CA GLN A 447 21.43 2.06 -13.19
C GLN A 447 20.19 2.98 -13.06
N ASP A 448 20.29 4.24 -13.50
CA ASP A 448 19.18 5.19 -13.41
C ASP A 448 18.00 4.82 -14.31
N ALA A 449 18.30 4.25 -15.49
CA ALA A 449 17.27 3.77 -16.40
C ALA A 449 16.52 2.57 -15.82
N ILE A 450 17.24 1.61 -15.21
CA ILE A 450 16.63 0.49 -14.50
C ILE A 450 15.77 0.99 -13.34
N ASN A 451 16.25 1.98 -12.58
CA ASN A 451 15.50 2.57 -11.47
C ASN A 451 14.17 3.14 -11.97
N ALA A 452 14.24 3.89 -13.08
CA ALA A 452 13.10 4.57 -13.67
C ALA A 452 11.97 3.63 -14.09
N VAL A 453 12.28 2.38 -14.43
CA VAL A 453 11.28 1.40 -14.89
C VAL A 453 11.23 0.13 -14.04
N SER A 454 11.83 0.12 -12.85
CA SER A 454 12.05 -1.13 -12.08
C SER A 454 10.75 -1.88 -11.74
N TRP A 455 9.66 -1.15 -11.47
CA TRP A 455 8.33 -1.76 -11.30
C TRP A 455 7.87 -2.52 -12.55
N PHE A 456 7.89 -1.84 -13.70
CA PHE A 456 7.43 -2.41 -14.97
C PHE A 456 8.33 -3.55 -15.43
N LEU A 457 9.64 -3.37 -15.33
CA LEU A 457 10.64 -4.39 -15.63
C LEU A 457 10.45 -5.60 -14.73
N GLY A 458 10.16 -5.41 -13.45
CA GLY A 458 9.92 -6.51 -12.51
C GLY A 458 8.67 -7.31 -12.82
N ILE A 459 7.57 -6.65 -13.19
CA ILE A 459 6.35 -7.35 -13.64
C ILE A 459 6.62 -8.15 -14.92
N VAL A 460 7.24 -7.51 -15.92
CA VAL A 460 7.45 -8.13 -17.25
C VAL A 460 8.43 -9.30 -17.16
N THR A 461 9.57 -9.11 -16.49
CA THR A 461 10.57 -10.18 -16.33
C THR A 461 10.07 -11.28 -15.40
N GLY A 462 9.39 -10.92 -14.30
CA GLY A 462 8.78 -11.87 -13.37
C GLY A 462 7.72 -12.73 -14.05
N GLY A 463 6.80 -12.13 -14.79
CA GLY A 463 5.79 -12.86 -15.54
C GLY A 463 6.37 -13.68 -16.70
N GLY A 464 7.29 -13.09 -17.46
CA GLY A 464 7.90 -13.70 -18.64
C GLY A 464 8.76 -14.92 -18.30
N LEU A 465 9.69 -14.79 -17.33
CA LEU A 465 10.54 -15.89 -16.87
C LEU A 465 9.71 -17.01 -16.25
N TYR A 466 8.72 -16.67 -15.41
CA TYR A 466 7.86 -17.67 -14.79
C TYR A 466 7.07 -18.46 -15.84
N THR A 467 6.49 -17.77 -16.83
CA THR A 467 5.78 -18.42 -17.93
C THR A 467 6.70 -19.35 -18.72
N ALA A 468 7.91 -18.90 -19.04
CA ALA A 468 8.90 -19.70 -19.77
C ALA A 468 9.26 -21.00 -19.01
N LEU A 469 9.49 -20.91 -17.70
CA LEU A 469 9.85 -22.07 -16.87
C LEU A 469 8.68 -23.04 -16.61
N ASN A 470 7.44 -22.62 -16.84
CA ASN A 470 6.24 -23.43 -16.57
C ASN A 470 5.45 -23.81 -17.84
N ARG A 471 6.02 -23.66 -19.04
CA ARG A 471 5.37 -24.03 -20.33
C ARG A 471 4.90 -25.49 -20.41
N SER A 472 5.55 -26.40 -19.69
CA SER A 472 5.14 -27.81 -19.64
C SER A 472 3.87 -28.03 -18.80
N LEU A 473 3.56 -27.13 -17.87
CA LEU A 473 2.34 -27.18 -17.07
C LEU A 473 1.12 -26.66 -17.85
N THR A 474 1.30 -25.67 -18.71
CA THR A 474 0.25 -25.19 -19.65
C THR A 474 -0.25 -26.26 -20.60
N ALA A 475 0.60 -27.24 -20.95
CA ALA A 475 0.23 -28.33 -21.85
C ALA A 475 -0.57 -29.45 -21.15
N ARG A 476 -0.70 -29.43 -19.81
CA ARG A 476 -1.32 -30.50 -19.02
C ARG A 476 -2.67 -30.14 -18.40
N THR A 477 -3.13 -28.90 -18.49
CA THR A 477 -4.50 -28.53 -18.13
C THR A 477 -5.44 -29.03 -19.24
N PRO A 478 -6.34 -29.99 -18.98
CA PRO A 478 -7.33 -30.39 -19.96
C PRO A 478 -8.23 -29.19 -20.30
N ASP A 479 -8.56 -28.99 -21.57
CA ASP A 479 -9.60 -28.04 -21.95
C ASP A 479 -10.91 -28.50 -21.30
N HIS A 480 -11.41 -27.70 -20.35
CA HIS A 480 -12.73 -27.89 -19.75
C HIS A 480 -13.81 -27.29 -20.66
N ASP A 481 -13.87 -27.77 -21.89
CA ASP A 481 -15.02 -27.64 -22.78
C ASP A 481 -15.54 -29.06 -23.07
N ALA A 482 -16.26 -29.62 -22.10
CA ALA A 482 -17.12 -30.79 -22.25
C ALA A 482 -18.27 -30.71 -21.24
#